data_AF-A0A7C6DUA0-F1
#
_entry.id   AF-A0A7C6DUA0-F1
#
_cell.length_a   1.000
_cell.length_b   1.000
_cell.length_c   1.000
_cell.angle_alpha   90.00
_cell.angle_beta   90.00
_cell.angle_gamma   90.00
#
_symmetry.space_group_name_H-M   'P 1'
#
loop_
_entity.id
_entity.type
_entity.pdbx_description
1 polymer ?
#
loop_
_entity_poly.entity_id
_entity_poly.type
_entity_poly.pdbx_seq_one_letter_code
_entity_poly.pdbx_strand_id
1 'polypeptide(L)'
;MFEVAMINDCAYVGETLLKYLPSDVKGLHVKRLRGFWSKTFGIAYKIMRVEADVYHVHYLLQDCFIAACLGKKPLIGHAHGSDLRSTLNHPVWGRIVRYNLAKCDKVIVSTPDILSIAKKFRDDAVYLPNPVDMTLFYPKALMSHGGKKRVLIASDSNWSVKGTDIAIKA
;
A
#
# COMPACT_ATOMS: atom_id res chain seq x y z
N MET A 1 23.28 -8.90 7.46
CA MET A 1 21.88 -8.92 7.89
C MET A 1 21.07 -8.47 6.69
N PHE A 2 20.04 -9.22 6.30
CA PHE A 2 19.28 -8.92 5.09
C PHE A 2 18.40 -7.68 5.32
N GLU A 3 18.41 -6.70 4.43
CA GLU A 3 17.71 -5.43 4.60
C GLU A 3 16.55 -5.25 3.61
N VAL A 4 15.39 -4.85 4.12
CA VAL A 4 14.20 -4.54 3.31
C VAL A 4 13.81 -3.08 3.52
N ALA A 5 13.79 -2.30 2.44
CA ALA A 5 13.28 -0.94 2.44
C ALA A 5 11.79 -0.90 2.04
N MET A 6 10.93 -0.58 3.01
CA MET A 6 9.53 -0.21 2.76
C MET A 6 9.45 1.25 2.35
N ILE A 7 9.08 1.51 1.10
CA ILE A 7 8.97 2.85 0.53
C ILE A 7 7.51 3.25 0.45
N ASN A 8 7.20 4.44 0.97
CA ASN A 8 5.84 4.93 1.17
C ASN A 8 5.04 4.05 2.15
N ASP A 9 3.84 4.49 2.49
CA ASP A 9 2.94 3.66 3.29
C ASP A 9 1.48 3.90 2.92
N CYS A 10 0.78 2.81 2.60
CA CYS A 10 -0.66 2.81 2.40
C CYS A 10 -1.34 2.40 3.70
N ALA A 11 -1.84 3.38 4.47
CA ALA A 11 -2.60 3.10 5.70
C ALA A 11 -1.86 2.20 6.70
N TYR A 12 -0.57 2.48 6.94
CA TYR A 12 0.30 1.77 7.90
C TYR A 12 0.61 0.32 7.54
N VAL A 13 0.35 -0.12 6.31
CA VAL A 13 0.70 -1.46 5.82
C VAL A 13 2.21 -1.70 5.92
N GLY A 14 3.03 -0.80 5.39
CA GLY A 14 4.49 -0.93 5.43
C GLY A 14 5.00 -0.92 6.86
N GLU A 15 4.52 0.03 7.67
CA GLU A 15 4.83 0.10 9.11
C GLU A 15 4.48 -1.19 9.86
N THR A 16 3.31 -1.77 9.57
CA THR A 16 2.84 -2.97 10.25
C THR A 16 3.63 -4.19 9.80
N LEU A 17 3.88 -4.35 8.50
CA LEU A 17 4.69 -5.46 7.98
C LEU A 17 6.09 -5.49 8.61
N LEU A 18 6.72 -4.33 8.79
CA LEU A 18 8.05 -4.22 9.43
C LEU A 18 8.10 -4.83 10.83
N LYS A 19 6.99 -4.80 11.59
CA LYS A 19 6.91 -5.37 12.94
C LYS A 19 6.91 -6.91 12.96
N TYR A 20 6.53 -7.52 11.83
CA TYR A 20 6.40 -8.97 11.69
C TYR A 20 7.51 -9.57 10.79
N LEU A 21 8.52 -8.77 10.43
CA LEU A 21 9.68 -9.30 9.73
C LEU A 21 10.47 -10.27 10.66
N PRO A 22 11.07 -11.33 10.10
CA PRO A 22 11.97 -12.20 10.84
C PRO A 22 13.11 -11.42 11.52
N SER A 23 13.60 -11.92 12.65
CA SER A 23 14.64 -11.22 13.45
C SER A 23 15.99 -11.05 12.72
N ASP A 24 16.24 -11.85 11.69
CA ASP A 24 17.41 -11.77 10.82
C ASP A 24 17.24 -10.81 9.63
N VAL A 25 16.05 -10.21 9.49
CA VAL A 25 15.72 -9.19 8.49
C VAL A 25 15.60 -7.82 9.15
N LYS A 26 16.40 -6.87 8.69
CA LYS A 26 16.33 -5.47 9.10
C LYS A 26 15.39 -4.69 8.20
N GLY A 27 14.38 -4.09 8.81
CA GLY A 27 13.42 -3.23 8.13
C GLY A 27 13.82 -1.75 8.13
N LEU A 28 13.80 -1.11 6.96
CA LEU A 28 13.95 0.34 6.80
C LEU A 28 12.63 0.95 6.31
N HIS A 29 12.17 2.04 6.92
CA HIS A 29 10.93 2.70 6.51
C HIS A 29 11.19 4.08 5.90
N VAL A 30 10.99 4.21 4.59
CA VAL A 30 11.13 5.46 3.84
C VAL A 30 9.77 6.14 3.68
N LYS A 31 9.40 6.95 4.68
CA LYS A 31 8.16 7.73 4.68
C LYS A 31 8.25 9.02 3.86
N ARG A 32 7.17 9.35 3.16
CA ARG A 32 6.93 10.67 2.58
C ARG A 32 6.96 11.75 3.66
N LEU A 33 7.55 12.89 3.31
CA LEU A 33 7.51 14.10 4.14
C LEU A 33 6.23 14.90 3.85
N ARG A 34 5.74 15.65 4.85
CA ARG A 34 4.44 16.36 4.77
C ARG A 34 4.49 17.72 4.06
N GLY A 35 5.67 18.25 3.72
CA GLY A 35 5.84 19.57 3.08
C GLY A 35 5.66 19.55 1.56
N PHE A 36 5.19 20.64 0.95
CA PHE A 36 4.89 20.74 -0.48
C PHE A 36 6.07 20.37 -1.39
N TRP A 37 7.25 20.97 -1.18
CA TRP A 37 8.49 20.67 -1.92
C TRP A 37 9.05 19.26 -1.66
N SER A 38 8.69 18.68 -0.52
CA SER A 38 9.20 17.39 -0.08
C SER A 38 8.47 16.19 -0.69
N LYS A 39 7.29 16.41 -1.29
CA LYS A 39 6.46 15.35 -1.89
C LYS A 39 7.09 14.68 -3.11
N THR A 40 8.02 15.35 -3.80
CA THR A 40 8.71 14.80 -4.98
C THR A 40 10.22 14.77 -4.78
N PHE A 41 10.86 15.91 -4.56
CA PHE A 41 12.32 15.96 -4.40
C PHE A 41 12.79 15.31 -3.09
N GLY A 42 12.07 15.56 -1.99
CA GLY A 42 12.41 14.99 -0.69
C GLY A 42 12.32 13.46 -0.68
N ILE A 43 11.25 12.90 -1.24
CA ILE A 43 11.11 11.43 -1.33
C ILE A 43 12.11 10.84 -2.33
N ALA A 44 12.35 11.47 -3.48
CA ALA A 44 13.32 10.99 -4.46
C ALA A 44 14.73 10.95 -3.88
N TYR A 45 15.15 11.98 -3.14
CA TYR A 45 16.43 12.01 -2.45
C TYR A 45 16.56 10.90 -1.40
N LYS A 46 15.49 10.63 -0.62
CA LYS A 46 15.49 9.52 0.33
C LYS A 46 15.58 8.16 -0.35
N ILE A 47 14.81 7.94 -1.42
CA ILE A 47 14.86 6.69 -2.20
C ILE A 47 16.25 6.54 -2.81
N MET A 48 16.84 7.60 -3.34
CA MET A 48 18.20 7.57 -3.90
C MET A 48 19.22 7.12 -2.84
N ARG A 49 19.14 7.66 -1.63
CA ARG A 49 20.08 7.39 -0.52
C ARG A 49 19.86 6.07 0.21
N VAL A 50 18.70 5.43 0.07
CA VAL A 50 18.45 4.16 0.75
C VAL A 50 19.07 3.01 -0.03
N GLU A 51 19.91 2.24 0.64
CA GLU A 51 20.50 0.99 0.17
C GLU A 51 19.89 -0.14 0.99
N ALA A 52 19.38 -1.16 0.31
CA ALA A 52 18.73 -2.31 0.92
C ALA A 52 18.79 -3.49 -0.07
N ASP A 53 18.68 -4.72 0.44
CA ASP A 53 18.68 -5.93 -0.37
C ASP A 53 17.34 -6.12 -1.12
N VAL A 54 16.24 -5.50 -0.65
CA VAL A 54 14.94 -5.47 -1.33
C VAL A 54 14.26 -4.12 -1.15
N TYR A 55 13.62 -3.63 -2.21
CA TYR A 55 12.82 -2.41 -2.18
C TYR A 55 11.34 -2.75 -2.38
N HIS A 56 10.53 -2.60 -1.34
CA HIS A 56 9.09 -2.89 -1.36
C HIS A 56 8.32 -1.58 -1.30
N VAL A 57 7.68 -1.21 -2.41
CA VAL A 57 6.98 0.07 -2.55
C VAL A 57 5.47 -0.12 -2.42
N HIS A 58 4.84 0.68 -1.57
CA HIS A 58 3.39 0.73 -1.43
C HIS A 58 2.80 1.78 -2.40
N TYR A 59 1.86 1.33 -3.23
CA TYR A 59 1.29 2.00 -4.41
C TYR A 59 2.16 1.96 -5.67
N LEU A 60 1.53 1.68 -6.82
CA LEU A 60 2.16 1.66 -8.14
C LEU A 60 2.21 3.03 -8.83
N LEU A 61 2.39 4.09 -8.04
CA LEU A 61 2.38 5.48 -8.50
C LEU A 61 3.79 6.10 -8.48
N GLN A 62 3.87 7.39 -8.14
CA GLN A 62 5.08 8.21 -8.24
C GLN A 62 6.28 7.61 -7.51
N ASP A 63 6.14 7.07 -6.29
CA ASP A 63 7.29 6.60 -5.51
C ASP A 63 7.87 5.31 -6.11
N CYS A 64 7.00 4.43 -6.62
CA CYS A 64 7.41 3.21 -7.32
C CYS A 64 8.10 3.56 -8.65
N PHE A 65 7.56 4.55 -9.36
CA PHE A 65 8.18 5.07 -10.58
C PHE A 65 9.57 5.65 -10.31
N ILE A 66 9.72 6.46 -9.26
CA ILE A 66 11.01 7.02 -8.87
C ILE A 66 12.00 5.90 -8.50
N ALA A 67 11.59 4.92 -7.69
CA ALA A 67 12.44 3.79 -7.33
C ALA A 67 12.90 3.00 -8.58
N ALA A 68 11.99 2.74 -9.52
CA ALA A 68 12.30 2.09 -10.78
C ALA A 68 13.28 2.91 -11.64
N CYS A 69 13.06 4.23 -11.79
CA CYS A 69 13.94 5.12 -12.54
C CYS A 69 15.34 5.24 -11.91
N LEU A 70 15.44 5.13 -10.58
CA LEU A 70 16.71 5.12 -9.84
C LEU A 70 17.40 3.74 -9.86
N GLY A 71 16.87 2.76 -10.59
CA GLY A 71 17.47 1.43 -10.74
C GLY A 71 17.47 0.59 -9.47
N LYS A 72 16.61 0.89 -8.50
CA LYS A 72 16.50 0.12 -7.25
C LYS A 72 16.01 -1.29 -7.57
N LYS A 73 16.76 -2.30 -7.15
CA LYS A 73 16.48 -3.72 -7.42
C LYS A 73 16.97 -4.61 -6.28
N PRO A 74 16.30 -5.75 -6.03
CA PRO A 74 14.99 -6.14 -6.55
C PRO A 74 13.86 -5.19 -6.05
N LEU A 75 12.96 -4.84 -6.97
CA LEU A 75 11.84 -3.93 -6.75
C LEU A 75 10.51 -4.68 -6.67
N ILE A 76 9.85 -4.61 -5.53
CA ILE A 76 8.53 -5.19 -5.28
C ILE A 76 7.50 -4.06 -5.27
N GLY A 77 6.57 -4.08 -6.22
CA GLY A 77 5.44 -3.15 -6.25
C GLY A 77 4.21 -3.77 -5.57
N HIS A 78 3.72 -3.15 -4.50
CA HIS A 78 2.50 -3.57 -3.81
C HIS A 78 1.32 -2.69 -4.23
N ALA A 79 0.50 -3.22 -5.12
CA ALA A 79 -0.67 -2.55 -5.63
C ALA A 79 -1.81 -2.54 -4.60
N HIS A 80 -2.41 -1.37 -4.45
CA HIS A 80 -3.61 -1.16 -3.66
C HIS A 80 -4.83 -0.92 -4.54
N GLY A 81 -6.02 -1.00 -3.93
CA GLY A 81 -7.29 -1.00 -4.65
C GLY A 81 -7.42 0.09 -5.72
N SER A 82 -7.05 1.33 -5.39
CA SER A 82 -7.13 2.46 -6.33
C SER A 82 -6.16 2.36 -7.51
N ASP A 83 -5.00 1.71 -7.35
CA ASP A 83 -4.02 1.60 -8.44
C ASP A 83 -4.63 0.91 -9.67
N LEU A 84 -5.36 -0.18 -9.43
CA LEU A 84 -5.87 -1.05 -10.48
C LEU A 84 -7.36 -0.83 -10.79
N ARG A 85 -8.18 -0.38 -9.82
CA ARG A 85 -9.62 -0.14 -10.06
C ARG A 85 -9.89 1.18 -10.78
N SER A 86 -9.14 2.24 -10.47
CA SER A 86 -9.39 3.58 -11.02
C SER A 86 -8.18 4.16 -11.75
N THR A 87 -7.01 4.21 -11.10
CA THR A 87 -5.85 4.94 -11.61
C THR A 87 -5.30 4.34 -12.91
N LEU A 88 -5.38 3.02 -13.07
CA LEU A 88 -4.97 2.32 -14.29
C LEU A 88 -5.65 2.87 -15.57
N ASN A 89 -6.91 3.31 -15.44
CA ASN A 89 -7.72 3.83 -16.55
C ASN A 89 -7.54 5.35 -16.74
N HIS A 90 -6.81 6.02 -15.86
CA HIS A 90 -6.54 7.45 -15.98
C HIS A 90 -5.58 7.74 -17.15
N PRO A 91 -5.82 8.76 -18.00
CA PRO A 91 -5.04 9.00 -19.22
C PRO A 91 -3.54 9.24 -18.96
N VAL A 92 -3.22 9.97 -17.90
CA VAL A 92 -1.84 10.25 -17.47
C VAL A 92 -1.31 9.20 -16.50
N TRP A 93 -1.90 9.10 -15.31
CA TRP A 93 -1.44 8.19 -14.24
C TRP A 93 -1.48 6.71 -14.60
N GLY A 94 -2.37 6.28 -15.49
CA GLY A 94 -2.43 4.90 -15.97
C GLY A 94 -1.14 4.48 -16.69
N ARG A 95 -0.45 5.42 -17.35
CA ARG A 95 0.85 5.15 -17.99
C ARG A 95 1.92 4.83 -16.94
N ILE A 96 1.91 5.54 -15.82
CA ILE A 96 2.82 5.31 -14.69
C ILE A 96 2.54 3.94 -14.04
N VAL A 97 1.27 3.63 -13.79
CA VAL A 97 0.89 2.32 -13.23
C VAL A 97 1.33 1.18 -14.16
N ARG A 98 1.06 1.28 -15.46
CA ARG A 98 1.50 0.28 -16.46
C ARG A 98 3.01 0.13 -16.53
N TYR A 99 3.75 1.25 -16.48
CA TYR A 99 5.21 1.24 -16.43
C TYR A 99 5.71 0.48 -15.19
N ASN A 100 5.17 0.79 -14.02
CA ASN A 100 5.58 0.16 -12.77
C ASN A 100 5.23 -1.34 -12.75
N LEU A 101 4.04 -1.72 -13.25
CA LEU A 101 3.66 -3.12 -13.43
C LEU A 101 4.69 -3.89 -14.26
N ALA A 102 5.22 -3.28 -15.34
CA ALA A 102 6.22 -3.91 -16.20
C ALA A 102 7.65 -3.87 -15.62
N LYS A 103 7.98 -2.90 -14.77
CA LYS A 103 9.35 -2.64 -14.30
C LYS A 103 9.70 -3.20 -12.94
N CYS A 104 8.72 -3.40 -12.07
CA CYS A 104 8.96 -4.11 -10.81
C CYS A 104 9.50 -5.51 -11.13
N ASP A 105 10.34 -6.07 -10.27
CA ASP A 105 10.80 -7.46 -10.35
C ASP A 105 9.71 -8.41 -9.80
N LYS A 106 8.87 -7.93 -8.87
CA LYS A 106 7.66 -8.63 -8.40
C LYS A 106 6.49 -7.67 -8.22
N VAL A 107 5.27 -8.13 -8.49
CA VAL A 107 4.03 -7.40 -8.18
C VAL A 107 3.19 -8.18 -7.18
N ILE A 108 2.77 -7.49 -6.14
CA ILE A 108 1.89 -8.00 -5.09
C ILE A 108 0.60 -7.16 -5.12
N VAL A 109 -0.56 -7.77 -4.85
CA VAL A 109 -1.82 -7.05 -4.69
C VAL A 109 -2.38 -7.21 -3.29
N SER A 110 -2.98 -6.14 -2.74
CA SER A 110 -3.53 -6.14 -1.36
C SER A 110 -4.96 -6.67 -1.24
N THR A 111 -5.69 -6.80 -2.34
CA THR A 111 -7.03 -7.40 -2.36
C THR A 111 -7.16 -8.43 -3.49
N PRO A 112 -7.90 -9.53 -3.29
CA PRO A 112 -7.92 -10.63 -4.25
C PRO A 112 -8.63 -10.27 -5.56
N ASP A 113 -9.60 -9.36 -5.53
CA ASP A 113 -10.40 -8.96 -6.70
C ASP A 113 -9.56 -8.23 -7.78
N ILE A 114 -8.49 -7.54 -7.39
CA ILE A 114 -7.60 -6.84 -8.34
C ILE A 114 -6.46 -7.74 -8.86
N LEU A 115 -6.32 -8.97 -8.36
CA LEU A 115 -5.28 -9.91 -8.81
C LEU A 115 -5.44 -10.24 -10.30
N SER A 116 -6.66 -10.48 -10.75
CA SER A 116 -6.96 -10.77 -12.15
C SER A 116 -6.59 -9.61 -13.07
N ILE A 117 -6.72 -8.36 -12.60
CA ILE A 117 -6.31 -7.15 -13.33
C ILE A 117 -4.79 -7.10 -13.42
N ALA A 118 -4.08 -7.31 -12.30
CA ALA A 118 -2.61 -7.34 -12.28
C ALA A 118 -2.05 -8.41 -13.22
N LYS A 119 -2.67 -9.60 -13.24
CA LYS A 119 -2.26 -10.72 -14.09
C LYS A 119 -2.38 -10.46 -15.59
N LYS A 120 -3.20 -9.50 -16.03
CA LYS A 120 -3.21 -9.05 -17.43
C LYS A 120 -1.89 -8.38 -17.87
N PHE A 121 -1.09 -7.92 -16.91
CA PHE A 121 0.21 -7.28 -17.14
C PHE A 121 1.38 -8.16 -16.69
N ARG A 122 1.17 -9.00 -15.67
CA ARG A 122 2.18 -9.90 -15.10
C ARG A 122 1.57 -11.18 -14.56
N ASP A 123 1.81 -12.29 -15.24
CA ASP A 123 1.24 -13.60 -14.87
C ASP A 123 1.66 -14.08 -13.47
N ASP A 124 2.85 -13.67 -13.02
CA ASP A 124 3.41 -14.04 -11.73
C ASP A 124 2.98 -13.10 -10.58
N ALA A 125 2.05 -12.17 -10.81
CA ALA A 125 1.49 -11.35 -9.73
C ALA A 125 0.86 -12.23 -8.65
N VAL A 126 1.07 -11.86 -7.38
CA VAL A 126 0.60 -12.63 -6.21
C VAL A 126 -0.28 -11.79 -5.30
N TYR A 127 -1.16 -12.44 -4.55
CA TYR A 127 -1.98 -11.80 -3.52
C TYR A 127 -1.30 -11.87 -2.15
N LEU A 128 -1.25 -10.75 -1.44
CA LEU A 128 -0.84 -10.64 -0.04
C LEU A 128 -1.74 -9.59 0.64
N PRO A 129 -2.59 -9.97 1.62
CA PRO A 129 -3.46 -9.02 2.29
C PRO A 129 -2.68 -7.96 3.07
N ASN A 130 -3.34 -6.83 3.32
CA ASN A 130 -2.85 -5.84 4.28
C ASN A 130 -2.89 -6.43 5.71
N PRO A 131 -1.82 -6.31 6.50
CA PRO A 131 -1.83 -6.77 7.88
C PRO A 131 -2.67 -5.84 8.76
N VAL A 132 -3.05 -6.36 9.93
CA VAL A 132 -3.67 -5.59 11.01
C VAL A 132 -2.78 -5.70 12.24
N ASP A 133 -2.49 -4.57 12.89
CA ASP A 133 -1.72 -4.57 14.14
C ASP A 133 -2.59 -5.06 15.30
N MET A 134 -2.41 -6.32 15.70
CA MET A 134 -3.18 -6.95 16.78
C MET A 134 -2.85 -6.38 18.17
N THR A 135 -1.77 -5.61 18.32
CA THR A 135 -1.48 -4.89 19.57
C THR A 135 -2.33 -3.62 19.71
N LEU A 136 -2.77 -3.06 18.58
CA LEU A 136 -3.65 -1.89 18.51
C LEU A 136 -5.12 -2.29 18.37
N PHE A 137 -5.41 -3.27 17.51
CA PHE A 137 -6.75 -3.76 17.21
C PHE A 137 -6.95 -5.14 17.84
N TYR A 138 -7.45 -5.13 19.08
CA TYR A 138 -7.78 -6.33 19.83
C TYR A 138 -9.20 -6.25 20.38
N PRO A 139 -9.88 -7.40 20.57
CA PRO A 139 -11.19 -7.43 21.20
C PRO A 139 -11.10 -6.95 22.65
N LYS A 140 -11.92 -5.97 23.02
CA LYS A 140 -12.16 -5.60 24.42
C LYS A 140 -13.34 -6.39 24.98
N ALA A 141 -13.37 -6.55 26.29
CA ALA A 141 -14.52 -7.15 26.98
C ALA A 141 -15.82 -6.46 26.55
N LEU A 142 -16.85 -7.27 26.28
CA LEU A 142 -18.16 -6.77 25.86
C LEU A 142 -18.74 -5.90 26.98
N MET A 143 -19.01 -4.64 26.68
CA MET A 143 -19.70 -3.75 27.60
C MET A 143 -21.20 -3.91 27.44
N SER A 144 -21.92 -4.02 28.56
CA SER A 144 -23.39 -3.97 28.52
C SER A 144 -23.85 -2.61 28.02
N HIS A 145 -24.67 -2.60 26.96
CA HIS A 145 -25.21 -1.38 26.37
C HIS A 145 -26.70 -1.17 26.68
N GLY A 146 -27.22 -1.79 27.76
CA GLY A 146 -28.61 -1.62 28.18
C GLY A 146 -29.62 -1.98 27.10
N GLY A 147 -29.33 -3.02 26.30
CA GLY A 147 -30.15 -3.46 25.17
C GLY A 147 -30.04 -2.62 23.90
N LYS A 148 -29.31 -1.50 23.89
CA LYS A 148 -29.13 -0.66 22.69
C LYS A 148 -28.02 -1.20 21.79
N LYS A 149 -28.33 -1.41 20.50
CA LYS A 149 -27.32 -1.73 19.48
C LYS A 149 -26.56 -0.47 19.08
N ARG A 150 -25.25 -0.60 18.86
CA ARG A 150 -24.39 0.46 18.32
C ARG A 150 -23.75 -0.06 17.04
N VAL A 151 -23.80 0.75 15.98
CA VAL A 151 -23.21 0.42 14.68
C VAL A 151 -22.13 1.47 14.39
N LEU A 152 -20.93 1.02 14.00
CA LEU A 152 -19.83 1.87 13.57
C LEU A 152 -19.51 1.57 12.11
N ILE A 153 -19.43 2.63 11.30
CA ILE A 153 -18.97 2.56 9.90
C ILE A 153 -17.67 3.36 9.83
N ALA A 154 -16.54 2.66 9.83
CA ALA A 154 -15.22 3.26 9.77
C ALA A 154 -14.74 3.39 8.31
N SER A 155 -15.22 4.41 7.61
CA SER A 155 -14.80 4.73 6.25
C SER A 155 -14.92 6.22 5.95
N ASP A 156 -14.19 6.69 4.94
CA ASP A 156 -14.44 8.01 4.36
C ASP A 156 -15.92 8.17 3.98
N SER A 157 -16.48 9.37 4.19
CA SER A 157 -17.86 9.71 3.82
C SER A 157 -17.98 9.89 2.31
N ASN A 158 -17.95 8.78 1.58
CA ASN A 158 -18.06 8.75 0.13
C ASN A 158 -19.20 7.82 -0.29
N TRP A 159 -20.32 8.39 -0.70
CA TRP A 159 -21.53 7.62 -1.03
C TRP A 159 -21.38 6.77 -2.29
N SER A 160 -20.61 7.25 -3.28
CA SER A 160 -20.43 6.53 -4.55
C SER A 160 -19.51 5.31 -4.45
N VAL A 161 -18.63 5.26 -3.44
CA VAL A 161 -17.65 4.18 -3.28
C VAL A 161 -17.89 3.35 -2.01
N LYS A 162 -18.29 3.98 -0.91
CA LYS A 162 -18.42 3.34 0.41
C LYS A 162 -19.87 3.02 0.78
N GLY A 163 -20.85 3.55 0.03
CA GLY A 163 -22.27 3.28 0.27
C GLY A 163 -22.74 3.69 1.67
N THR A 164 -22.13 4.72 2.27
CA THR A 164 -22.49 5.13 3.63
C THR A 164 -23.92 5.66 3.72
N ASP A 165 -24.51 6.11 2.61
CA ASP A 165 -25.92 6.48 2.53
C ASP A 165 -26.85 5.26 2.64
N ILE A 166 -26.48 4.11 2.06
CA ILE A 166 -27.24 2.86 2.17
C ILE A 166 -27.27 2.43 3.64
N ALA A 167 -26.13 2.48 4.32
CA ALA A 167 -26.02 2.08 5.72
C ALA A 167 -26.77 3.00 6.68
N ILE A 168 -26.94 4.29 6.35
CA ILE A 168 -27.76 5.24 7.12
C ILE A 168 -29.26 4.99 6.91
N LYS A 169 -29.66 4.53 5.72
CA LYS A 169 -31.06 4.26 5.37
C LYS A 169 -31.58 2.90 5.86
N ALA A 170 -30.68 1.98 6.22
CA ALA A 170 -30.99 0.62 6.69
C ALA A 170 -31.41 0.61 8.17
#